data_AF-A0A6B2H014-F1
#
_entry.id   AF-A0A6B2H014-F1
#
_cell.length_a   1.000
_cell.length_b   1.000
_cell.length_c   1.000
_cell.angle_alpha   90.00
_cell.angle_beta   90.00
_cell.angle_gamma   90.00
#
_symmetry.space_group_name_H-M   'P 1'
#
loop_
_entity.id
_entity.type
_entity.pdbx_description
1 polymer ?
#
loop_
_entity_poly.entity_id
_entity_poly.type
_entity_poly.pdbx_seq_one_letter_code
_entity_poly.pdbx_strand_id
1 'polypeptide(L)' 'MTSEEFEANYTQTLDTILEALANSSEVKPEKFYSLACVIENLRYFSPVFYGAIKPSEDKPL' A
#
# COMPACT_ATOMS: atom_id res chain seq x y z
N MET A 1 3.28 13.62 -9.87
CA MET A 1 2.67 12.99 -8.70
C MET A 1 3.35 13.53 -7.46
N THR A 2 2.61 14.30 -6.66
CA THR A 2 3.07 14.76 -5.34
C THR A 2 3.09 13.59 -4.35
N SER A 3 3.74 13.77 -3.19
CA SER A 3 3.71 12.76 -2.12
C SER A 3 2.30 12.53 -1.61
N GLU A 4 1.48 13.59 -1.55
CA GLU A 4 0.09 13.54 -1.07
C GLU A 4 -0.81 12.80 -2.06
N GLU A 5 -0.65 13.06 -3.36
CA GLU A 5 -1.37 12.35 -4.42
C GLU A 5 -1.00 10.86 -4.44
N PHE A 6 0.28 10.53 -4.25
CA PHE A 6 0.70 9.14 -4.14
C PHE A 6 0.08 8.47 -2.91
N GLU A 7 0.20 9.09 -1.74
CA GLU A 7 -0.33 8.56 -0.49
C GLU A 7 -1.83 8.28 -0.57
N ALA A 8 -2.60 9.23 -1.11
CA ALA A 8 -4.04 9.09 -1.28
C ALA A 8 -4.40 7.92 -2.21
N ASN A 9 -3.76 7.84 -3.38
CA ASN A 9 -4.03 6.78 -4.36
C ASN A 9 -3.57 5.41 -3.85
N TYR A 10 -2.41 5.35 -3.18
CA TYR A 10 -1.84 4.14 -2.61
C TYR A 10 -2.72 3.60 -1.49
N THR A 11 -3.11 4.45 -0.53
CA THR A 11 -4.05 4.12 0.53
C THR A 11 -5.38 3.60 -0.04
N GLN A 12 -5.98 4.34 -0.98
CA GLN A 12 -7.26 3.93 -1.58
C GLN A 12 -7.18 2.57 -2.29
N THR A 13 -6.03 2.28 -2.93
CA THR A 13 -5.79 0.99 -3.58
C THR A 13 -5.72 -0.14 -2.55
N LEU A 14 -4.98 0.07 -1.45
CA LEU A 14 -4.87 -0.90 -0.37
C LEU A 14 -6.22 -1.15 0.33
N ASP A 15 -7.01 -0.11 0.58
CA ASP A 15 -8.35 -0.22 1.15
C ASP A 15 -9.28 -1.04 0.23
N THR A 16 -9.23 -0.79 -1.08
CA THR A 16 -10.00 -1.56 -2.07
C THR A 16 -9.63 -3.05 -2.03
N ILE A 17 -8.33 -3.37 -1.87
CA ILE A 17 -7.87 -4.76 -1.75
C ILE A 17 -8.37 -5.38 -0.45
N LEU A 18 -8.30 -4.67 0.67
CA LEU A 18 -8.82 -5.13 1.97
C LEU A 18 -10.32 -5.46 1.88
N GLU A 19 -11.12 -4.57 1.29
CA GLU A 19 -12.56 -4.78 1.10
C GLU A 19 -12.83 -6.01 0.22
N ALA A 20 -12.10 -6.16 -0.88
CA ALA A 20 -12.24 -7.32 -1.77
C ALA A 20 -11.91 -8.64 -1.05
N LEU A 21 -10.84 -8.65 -0.24
CA LEU A 21 -10.44 -9.82 0.55
C LEU A 21 -11.47 -10.14 1.64
N ALA A 22 -12.04 -9.12 2.29
CA ALA A 22 -13.05 -9.30 3.33
C ALA A 22 -14.36 -9.90 2.79
N ASN A 23 -14.70 -9.58 1.54
CA ASN A 23 -15.91 -10.07 0.87
C ASN A 23 -15.70 -11.37 0.09
N SER A 24 -14.47 -11.89 0.03
CA SER A 24 -14.15 -13.13 -0.69
C SER A 24 -14.48 -14.36 0.16
N SER A 25 -15.31 -15.25 -0.37
CA SER A 25 -15.62 -16.55 0.26
C SER A 25 -14.42 -17.52 0.29
N GLU A 26 -13.35 -17.22 -0.46
CA GLU A 26 -12.12 -18.01 -0.49
C GLU A 26 -11.17 -17.68 0.67
N VAL A 27 -11.32 -16.50 1.28
CA VAL A 27 -10.48 -16.03 2.37
C VAL A 27 -11.11 -16.40 3.70
N LYS A 28 -10.49 -17.35 4.40
CA LYS A 28 -10.90 -17.69 5.77
C LYS A 28 -10.67 -16.51 6.72
N PRO A 29 -11.54 -16.26 7.71
CA PRO A 29 -11.39 -15.13 8.65
C PRO A 29 -10.02 -15.09 9.35
N GLU A 30 -9.46 -16.24 9.70
CA GLU A 30 -8.15 -16.32 10.38
C GLU A 30 -7.00 -15.87 9.46
N LYS A 31 -7.14 -16.12 8.15
CA LYS A 31 -6.18 -15.66 7.13
C LYS A 31 -6.38 -14.18 6.81
N PHE A 32 -7.62 -13.71 6.83
CA PHE A 32 -7.94 -12.30 6.58
C PHE A 32 -7.19 -11.38 7.55
N TYR A 33 -7.20 -11.67 8.85
CA TYR A 33 -6.47 -10.85 9.84
C TYR A 33 -4.99 -10.72 9.50
N SER A 34 -4.33 -11.83 9.14
CA SER A 34 -2.90 -11.81 8.77
C SER A 34 -2.65 -10.98 7.51
N LEU A 35 -3.53 -11.11 6.50
CA LEU A 35 -3.45 -10.31 5.27
C LEU A 35 -3.68 -8.82 5.56
N ALA A 36 -4.62 -8.49 6.45
CA ALA A 36 -4.87 -7.12 6.84
C ALA A 36 -3.65 -6.49 7.53
N CYS A 37 -2.98 -7.22 8.43
CA CYS A 37 -1.73 -6.75 9.03
C CYS A 37 -0.64 -6.49 7.98
N VAL A 38 -0.53 -7.33 6.94
CA VAL A 38 0.44 -7.10 5.85
C VAL A 38 0.09 -5.82 5.08
N ILE A 39 -1.18 -5.61 4.75
CA ILE A 39 -1.63 -4.43 4.01
C ILE A 39 -1.44 -3.14 4.83
N GLU A 40 -1.75 -3.16 6.13
CA GLU A 40 -1.51 -2.00 7.00
C GLU A 40 -0.01 -1.67 7.12
N ASN A 41 0.86 -2.68 7.14
CA ASN A 41 2.31 -2.43 7.08
C ASN A 41 2.71 -1.80 5.75
N LEU A 42 2.16 -2.25 4.62
CA LEU A 42 2.41 -1.62 3.33
C LEU A 42 1.97 -0.15 3.32
N ARG A 43 0.79 0.16 3.87
CA ARG A 43 0.32 1.53 4.05
C ARG A 43 1.27 2.36 4.92
N TYR A 44 1.69 1.83 6.07
CA TYR A 44 2.65 2.50 6.96
C TYR A 44 3.96 2.85 6.26
N PHE A 45 4.46 1.99 5.36
CA PHE A 45 5.69 2.21 4.61
C PHE A 45 5.50 3.04 3.31
N SER A 46 4.31 3.57 3.04
CA SER A 46 4.04 4.37 1.84
C SER A 46 5.04 5.51 1.59
N PRO A 47 5.50 6.29 2.60
CA PRO A 47 6.52 7.32 2.37
C PRO A 47 7.87 6.76 1.87
N VAL A 48 8.25 5.56 2.33
CA VAL A 48 9.47 4.87 1.88
C VAL A 48 9.31 4.43 0.42
N PHE A 49 8.14 3.91 0.06
CA PHE A 49 7.86 3.52 -1.32
C PHE A 49 7.84 4.72 -2.27
N TYR A 50 7.23 5.85 -1.88
CA TYR A 50 7.29 7.09 -2.65
C TYR A 50 8.73 7.54 -2.90
N GLY A 51 9.56 7.50 -1.86
CA GLY A 51 10.98 7.84 -1.96
C GLY A 51 11.78 6.90 -2.88
N ALA A 52 11.42 5.61 -2.91
CA ALA A 52 12.10 4.60 -3.73
C ALA A 52 11.70 4.65 -5.22
N ILE A 53 10.45 5.02 -5.54
CA ILE A 53 9.97 5.11 -6.93
C ILE A 53 10.21 6.48 -7.55
N LYS A 54 10.43 7.51 -6.72
CA LYS A 54 10.87 8.81 -7.23
C LYS A 54 12.29 8.61 -7.78
N PRO A 55 12.56 8.96 -9.05
CA PRO A 55 13.90 8.91 -9.58
C PRO A 55 14.83 9.64 -8.61
N SER A 56 15.98 9.03 -8.28
CA SER A 56 17.11 9.82 -7.81
C SER A 56 17.29 10.92 -8.85
N GLU A 57 17.16 12.18 -8.44
CA GLU A 57 17.88 13.23 -9.15
C GLU A 57 19.36 12.89 -8.91
N ASP A 58 19.90 12.00 -9.75
CA ASP A 58 21.27 11.59 -9.65
C ASP A 58 22.14 12.81 -9.91
N LYS A 59 22.70 13.27 -8.79
CA LYS A 59 24.04 13.81 -8.57
C LYS A 59 24.84 14.08 -9.85
N PRO A 60 25.40 15.30 -10.03
CA PRO A 60 26.25 15.60 -11.17
C PRO A 60 27.43 14.61 -11.23
N LEU A 61 27.55 13.93 -12.38
CA LEU A 61 28.75 13.20 -12.81
C LEU A 61 29.90 14.18 -13.07
#